data_AF-X1LTV3-F1
#
_entry.id   AF-X1LTV3-F1
#
_cell.length_a   1.000
_cell.length_b   1.000
_cell.length_c   1.000
_cell.angle_alpha   90.00
_cell.angle_beta   90.00
_cell.angle_gamma   90.00
#
_symmetry.space_group_name_H-M   'P 1'
#
loop_
_entity.id
_entity.type
_entity.pdbx_description
1 polymer ?
#
loop_
_entity_poly.entity_id
_entity_poly.type
_entity_poly.pdbx_seq_one_letter_code
_entity_poly.pdbx_strand_id
1 'polypeptide(L)'
;CLTVIDAWGFTYKTNMVWIKDKFGMGYHYRGRHEHLLLGTKGKGRLPAATEKWESVIFAPRGEHSEKPKILYDIIEAAYPNCKYLELFARNTRKGWMSWGDEI
;
A
#
# COMPACT_ATOMS: atom_id res chain seq x y z
N CYS A 1 -12.24 -1.61 -7.56
CA CYS A 1 -10.93 -0.98 -7.30
C CYS A 1 -10.31 -0.40 -8.56
N LEU A 2 -10.14 -1.15 -9.66
CA LEU A 2 -9.57 -0.61 -10.90
C LEU A 2 -10.38 0.57 -11.47
N THR A 3 -11.71 0.53 -11.35
CA THR A 3 -12.60 1.66 -11.70
C THR A 3 -12.32 2.94 -10.90
N VAL A 4 -11.90 2.82 -9.63
CA VAL A 4 -11.56 3.98 -8.79
C VAL A 4 -10.21 4.55 -9.20
N ILE A 5 -9.22 3.68 -9.47
CA ILE A 5 -7.91 4.09 -9.99
C ILE A 5 -8.09 4.90 -11.28
N ASP A 6 -8.90 4.38 -12.20
CA ASP A 6 -9.22 5.04 -13.47
C ASP A 6 -9.99 6.35 -13.28
N ALA A 7 -11.03 6.35 -12.45
CA ALA A 7 -11.82 7.56 -12.16
C ALA A 7 -10.99 8.70 -11.53
N TRP A 8 -9.93 8.37 -10.78
CA TRP A 8 -9.00 9.36 -10.22
C TRP A 8 -7.91 9.80 -11.22
N GLY A 9 -7.94 9.26 -12.43
CA GLY A 9 -7.02 9.56 -13.53
C GLY A 9 -5.64 8.91 -13.36
N PHE A 10 -5.56 7.78 -12.66
CA PHE A 10 -4.35 6.97 -12.58
C PHE A 10 -4.42 5.79 -13.56
N THR A 11 -3.27 5.36 -14.07
CA THR A 11 -3.12 4.14 -14.84
C THR A 11 -2.56 3.04 -13.94
N TYR A 12 -3.28 1.94 -13.78
CA TYR A 12 -2.77 0.75 -13.09
C TYR A 12 -1.49 0.22 -13.77
N LYS A 13 -0.51 -0.21 -12.96
CA LYS A 13 0.77 -0.74 -13.46
C LYS A 13 1.04 -2.16 -12.98
N THR A 14 0.97 -2.39 -11.67
CA THR A 14 1.26 -3.70 -11.06
C THR A 14 0.71 -3.70 -9.63
N ASN A 15 0.90 -4.81 -8.91
CA ASN A 15 0.52 -4.92 -7.51
C ASN A 15 1.58 -5.67 -6.69
N MET A 16 1.57 -5.41 -5.39
CA MET A 16 2.14 -6.29 -4.38
C MET A 16 1.01 -7.05 -3.66
N VAL A 17 1.37 -8.10 -2.94
CA VAL A 17 0.48 -8.89 -2.10
C VAL A 17 1.10 -9.02 -0.72
N TRP A 18 0.39 -8.55 0.30
CA TRP A 18 0.74 -8.79 1.69
C TRP A 18 0.11 -10.10 2.16
N ILE A 19 0.94 -11.11 2.44
CA ILE A 19 0.55 -12.37 3.07
C ILE A 19 0.61 -12.23 4.59
N LYS A 20 -0.53 -12.49 5.22
CA LYS A 20 -0.70 -12.47 6.68
C LYS A 20 -0.28 -13.80 7.30
N ASP A 21 0.22 -13.73 8.52
CA ASP A 21 0.51 -14.89 9.36
C ASP A 21 -0.74 -15.76 9.59
N LYS A 22 -1.91 -15.13 9.76
CA LYS A 22 -3.22 -15.78 10.01
C LYS A 22 -4.23 -15.47 8.92
N PHE A 23 -5.11 -16.45 8.63
CA PHE A 23 -6.26 -16.23 7.76
C PHE A 23 -7.37 -15.45 8.50
N GLY A 24 -8.16 -14.71 7.75
CA GLY A 24 -9.33 -13.97 8.22
C GLY A 24 -10.64 -14.74 8.07
N MET A 25 -11.72 -13.98 7.92
CA MET A 25 -13.06 -14.49 7.62
C MET A 25 -13.19 -14.79 6.13
N GLY A 26 -14.27 -15.47 5.76
CA GLY A 26 -14.67 -15.69 4.37
C GLY A 26 -15.60 -16.89 4.22
N TYR A 27 -16.64 -16.75 3.39
CA TYR A 27 -17.66 -17.78 3.18
C TYR A 27 -17.19 -18.89 2.22
N HIS A 28 -16.45 -18.53 1.18
CA HIS A 28 -15.92 -19.50 0.20
C HIS A 28 -14.44 -19.79 0.43
N TYR A 29 -13.63 -18.75 0.66
CA TYR A 29 -12.22 -18.86 0.98
C TYR A 29 -11.87 -17.91 2.12
N ARG A 30 -11.03 -18.35 3.05
CA ARG A 30 -10.57 -17.52 4.15
C ARG A 30 -9.40 -16.65 3.69
N GLY A 31 -9.60 -15.33 3.67
CA GLY A 31 -8.61 -14.39 3.16
C GLY A 31 -7.34 -14.38 4.02
N ARG A 32 -6.19 -14.76 3.46
CA ARG A 32 -4.88 -14.69 4.11
C ARG A 32 -3.97 -13.61 3.52
N HIS A 33 -4.47 -12.84 2.55
CA HIS A 33 -3.67 -11.80 1.93
C HIS A 33 -4.49 -10.54 1.62
N GLU A 34 -3.79 -9.43 1.46
CA GLU A 34 -4.32 -8.17 0.94
C GLU A 34 -3.51 -7.71 -0.27
N HIS A 35 -4.19 -7.12 -1.25
CA HIS A 35 -3.53 -6.53 -2.42
C HIS A 35 -3.14 -5.08 -2.16
N LEU A 36 -1.94 -4.70 -2.60
CA LEU A 36 -1.53 -3.30 -2.75
C LEU A 36 -1.42 -3.00 -4.25
N LEU A 37 -2.34 -2.20 -4.78
CA LEU A 37 -2.36 -1.83 -6.20
C LEU A 37 -1.51 -0.57 -6.43
N LEU A 38 -0.64 -0.60 -7.44
CA LEU A 38 0.16 0.54 -7.86
C LEU A 38 -0.44 1.17 -9.12
N GLY A 39 -0.76 2.46 -9.04
CA GLY A 39 -1.17 3.29 -10.17
C GLY A 39 -0.26 4.51 -10.33
N THR A 40 -0.08 4.97 -11.56
CA THR A 40 0.72 6.16 -11.89
C THR A 40 -0.11 7.19 -12.66
N LYS A 41 0.16 8.48 -12.46
CA LYS A 41 -0.50 9.57 -13.21
C LYS A 41 0.55 10.44 -13.92
N GLY A 42 0.24 10.89 -15.13
CA GLY A 42 1.16 11.66 -15.98
C GLY A 42 2.40 10.84 -16.37
N LYS A 43 3.58 11.47 -16.40
CA LYS A 43 4.86 10.77 -16.66
C LYS A 43 5.23 9.76 -15.56
N GLY A 44 4.62 9.86 -14.39
CA GLY A 44 4.98 9.07 -13.22
C GLY A 44 6.41 9.35 -12.74
N ARG A 45 6.78 8.78 -11.60
CA ARG A 45 8.17 8.69 -11.14
C ARG A 45 8.57 7.22 -11.20
N LEU A 46 9.73 6.93 -11.77
CA LEU A 46 10.32 5.60 -11.67
C LEU A 46 10.91 5.42 -10.27
N PRO A 47 10.76 4.24 -9.65
CA PRO A 47 11.35 3.99 -8.35
C PRO A 47 12.88 3.98 -8.43
N ALA A 48 13.55 4.47 -7.38
CA ALA A 48 14.99 4.66 -7.32
C ALA A 48 15.81 3.35 -7.31
N ALA A 49 15.18 2.22 -6.93
CA ALA A 49 15.77 0.89 -7.01
C ALA A 49 14.65 -0.17 -7.08
N THR A 50 14.43 -0.76 -8.25
CA THR A 50 13.44 -1.84 -8.46
C THR A 50 13.95 -3.21 -8.05
N GLU A 51 15.26 -3.43 -8.04
CA GLU A 51 15.87 -4.75 -7.88
C GLU A 51 15.70 -5.35 -6.47
N LYS A 52 15.12 -4.62 -5.51
CA LYS A 52 15.12 -5.02 -4.10
C LYS A 52 13.77 -5.48 -3.55
N TRP A 53 12.66 -5.26 -4.25
CA TRP A 53 11.33 -5.48 -3.66
C TRP A 53 10.52 -6.51 -4.44
N GLU A 54 10.30 -7.66 -3.82
CA GLU A 54 9.42 -8.70 -4.35
C GLU A 54 7.96 -8.25 -4.35
N SER A 55 7.17 -8.84 -5.25
CA SER A 55 5.72 -8.60 -5.31
C SER A 55 4.95 -9.23 -4.14
N VAL A 56 5.62 -9.96 -3.25
CA VAL A 56 5.03 -10.65 -2.11
C VAL A 56 5.72 -10.20 -0.83
N ILE A 57 4.92 -9.80 0.15
CA ILE A 57 5.39 -9.33 1.45
C ILE A 57 4.81 -10.23 2.53
N PHE A 58 5.66 -10.79 3.37
CA PHE A 58 5.24 -11.54 4.55
C PHE A 58 5.33 -10.63 5.78
N ALA A 59 4.20 -10.37 6.42
CA ALA A 59 4.17 -9.63 7.68
C ALA A 59 2.98 -10.09 8.54
N PRO A 60 3.13 -10.14 9.87
CA PRO A 60 2.04 -10.53 10.75
C PRO A 60 0.90 -9.50 10.69
N ARG A 61 -0.33 -9.97 10.90
CA ARG A 61 -1.49 -9.09 11.09
C ARG A 61 -1.34 -8.34 12.42
N GLY A 62 -1.36 -7.02 12.36
CA GLY A 62 -1.43 -6.15 13.54
C GLY A 62 -2.87 -5.93 14.01
N GLU A 63 -3.12 -4.75 14.57
CA GLU A 63 -4.45 -4.35 15.05
C GLU A 63 -5.49 -4.31 13.91
N HIS A 64 -6.77 -4.20 14.27
CA HIS A 64 -7.85 -4.23 13.29
C HIS A 64 -7.60 -3.21 12.17
N SER A 65 -7.44 -3.67 10.92
CA SER A 65 -7.14 -2.86 9.72
C SER A 65 -5.76 -2.19 9.66
N GLU A 66 -4.85 -2.49 10.58
CA GLU A 66 -3.46 -2.00 10.56
C GLU A 66 -2.70 -2.57 9.35
N LYS A 67 -2.05 -1.69 8.59
CA LYS A 67 -1.20 -2.04 7.45
C LYS A 67 0.22 -2.32 7.95
N PRO A 68 0.95 -3.26 7.34
CA PRO A 68 2.27 -3.63 7.82
C PRO A 68 3.28 -2.49 7.57
N LYS A 69 4.05 -2.14 8.60
CA LYS A 69 4.98 -0.98 8.58
C LYS A 69 5.98 -1.02 7.43
N ILE A 70 6.40 -2.23 7.02
CA ILE A 70 7.31 -2.46 5.89
C ILE A 70 6.82 -1.84 4.58
N LEU A 71 5.50 -1.66 4.39
CA LEU A 71 4.98 -1.00 3.18
C LEU A 71 5.42 0.45 3.07
N TYR A 72 5.43 1.18 4.19
CA TYR A 72 5.90 2.56 4.19
C TYR A 72 7.40 2.63 3.90
N ASP A 73 8.17 1.72 4.48
CA ASP A 73 9.62 1.66 4.27
C ASP A 73 9.96 1.35 2.79
N ILE A 74 9.20 0.45 2.16
CA ILE A 74 9.29 0.15 0.72
C ILE A 74 8.95 1.39 -0.10
N ILE A 75 7.85 2.08 0.20
CA ILE A 75 7.42 3.28 -0.55
C ILE A 75 8.46 4.41 -0.41
N GLU A 76 8.96 4.64 0.80
CA GLU A 76 9.95 5.68 1.09
C GLU A 76 11.29 5.40 0.40
N ALA A 77 11.71 4.13 0.37
CA ALA A 77 12.91 3.70 -0.34
C ALA A 77 12.75 3.73 -1.86
N ALA A 78 11.56 3.40 -2.37
CA ALA A 78 11.25 3.45 -3.79
C ALA A 78 11.18 4.89 -4.30
N TYR A 79 10.69 5.83 -3.50
CA TYR A 79 10.44 7.21 -3.92
C TYR A 79 11.10 8.25 -3.00
N PRO A 80 12.44 8.19 -2.81
CA PRO A 80 13.13 9.04 -1.85
C PRO A 80 12.91 10.53 -2.13
N ASN A 81 12.91 11.33 -1.07
CA ASN A 81 12.75 12.79 -1.12
C ASN A 81 11.43 13.28 -1.74
N CYS A 82 10.37 12.44 -1.72
CA CYS A 82 9.03 12.85 -2.12
C CYS A 82 8.22 13.38 -0.93
N LYS A 83 7.12 14.07 -1.25
CA LYS A 83 6.05 14.35 -0.29
C LYS A 83 5.05 13.20 -0.37
N TYR A 84 4.58 12.74 0.78
CA TYR A 84 3.65 11.62 0.88
C TYR A 84 2.34 12.05 1.51
N LEU A 85 1.25 11.44 1.06
CA LEU A 85 -0.11 11.63 1.57
C LEU A 85 -0.74 10.26 1.78
N GLU A 86 -1.25 10.03 2.99
CA GLU A 86 -2.09 8.88 3.31
C GLU A 86 -3.53 9.37 3.55
N LEU A 87 -4.47 8.84 2.77
CA LEU A 87 -5.89 9.08 2.93
C LEU A 87 -6.53 7.93 3.72
N PHE A 88 -7.55 8.25 4.51
CA PHE A 88 -8.21 7.33 5.45
C PHE A 88 -7.23 6.77 6.49
N ALA A 89 -6.22 7.56 6.84
CA ALA A 89 -5.26 7.22 7.87
C ALA A 89 -5.96 7.18 9.24
N ARG A 90 -5.39 6.40 10.17
CA ARG A 90 -5.82 6.35 11.59
C ARG A 90 -4.67 6.59 12.56
N ASN A 91 -3.47 6.76 12.03
CA ASN A 91 -2.27 7.10 12.78
C ASN A 91 -1.45 8.08 11.93
N THR A 92 -0.65 8.92 12.57
CA THR A 92 0.29 9.80 11.87
C THR A 92 1.64 9.12 11.70
N ARG A 93 2.31 9.41 10.58
CA ARG A 93 3.70 8.99 10.33
C ARG A 93 4.55 10.21 10.01
N LYS A 94 5.73 10.31 10.64
CA LYS A 94 6.67 11.39 10.36
C LYS A 94 7.03 11.40 8.87
N GLY A 95 6.92 12.56 8.23
CA GLY A 95 7.18 12.73 6.80
C GLY A 95 5.97 12.47 5.88
N TRP A 96 4.85 12.01 6.43
CA TRP A 96 3.59 11.82 5.71
C TRP A 96 2.56 12.86 6.15
N MET A 97 1.88 13.46 5.18
CA MET A 97 0.60 14.12 5.46
C MET A 97 -0.44 13.02 5.66
N SER A 98 -1.13 13.04 6.79
CA SER A 98 -2.16 12.05 7.13
C SER A 98 -3.52 12.75 7.11
N TRP A 99 -4.49 12.14 6.44
CA TRP A 99 -5.87 12.64 6.42
C TRP A 99 -6.82 11.47 6.64
N GLY A 100 -7.73 11.61 7.60
CA GLY A 100 -8.75 10.63 7.92
C GLY A 100 -9.60 11.13 9.10
N ASP A 101 -10.79 10.55 9.27
CA ASP A 101 -11.73 10.98 10.33
C ASP A 101 -11.23 10.64 11.75
N GLU A 102 -10.18 9.81 11.86
CA GLU A 102 -9.56 9.34 13.11
C GLU A 102 -8.13 9.87 13.30
N ILE A 103 -7.73 10.93 12.57
CA ILE A 103 -6.41 11.60 12.65
C ILE A 103 -6.46 12.88 13.46
#